data_AF-A0A953PNY8-F1
#
_entry.id   AF-A0A953PNY8-F1
#
_cell.length_a   1.000
_cell.length_b   1.000
_cell.length_c   1.000
_cell.angle_alpha   90.00
_cell.angle_beta   90.00
_cell.angle_gamma   90.00
#
_symmetry.space_group_name_H-M   'P 1'
#
loop_
_entity.id
_entity.type
_entity.pdbx_description
1 polymer ?
#
loop_
_entity_poly.entity_id
_entity_poly.type
_entity_poly.pdbx_seq_one_letter_code
_entity_poly.pdbx_strand_id
1 'polypeptide(L)'
;MSTDAPKYRPLERFWPYADLPEQPTDEELAALDPELHDALFGAQPRPFSVTLVFPQLDVPDFPRALELARASAEFRTTGEGPSLRYRARFRSSDAGALHRLYQIVGGTGATDVLIDDRPVPYARELWLPLVWCLIRQ
;
A
#
# COMPACT_ATOMS: atom_id res chain seq x y z
N MET A 1 31.92 17.74 37.23
CA MET A 1 30.49 18.14 37.27
C MET A 1 30.45 19.65 37.12
N SER A 2 30.25 20.15 35.90
CA SER A 2 29.98 21.57 35.65
C SER A 2 28.61 21.65 35.01
N THR A 3 27.64 22.11 35.79
CA THR A 3 26.24 22.30 35.40
C THR A 3 26.12 23.70 34.81
N ASP A 4 26.51 23.88 33.55
CA ASP A 4 26.23 25.12 32.82
C ASP A 4 25.07 24.85 31.87
N ALA A 5 23.85 25.05 32.39
CA ALA A 5 22.65 24.96 31.57
C ALA A 5 22.58 26.20 30.66
N PRO A 6 22.35 26.05 29.35
CA PRO A 6 22.41 27.19 28.43
C PRO A 6 21.38 28.26 28.78
N LYS A 7 21.84 29.51 28.85
CA LYS A 7 21.06 30.71 29.25
C LYS A 7 19.92 31.08 28.30
N TYR A 8 19.89 30.48 27.11
CA TYR A 8 18.83 30.64 26.12
C TYR A 8 18.29 29.26 25.73
N ARG A 9 17.00 29.02 26.00
CA ARG A 9 16.23 27.93 25.40
C ARG A 9 15.47 28.53 24.20
N PRO A 10 15.62 28.01 22.99
CA PRO A 10 14.79 28.41 21.85
C PRO A 10 13.30 28.26 22.23
N LEU A 11 12.46 29.18 21.75
CA LEU A 11 11.01 29.08 21.93
C LEU A 11 10.54 27.72 21.42
N GLU A 12 9.90 26.93 22.28
CA GLU A 12 9.46 25.55 21.98
C GLU A 12 8.35 25.49 20.94
N ARG A 13 7.78 26.64 20.56
CA ARG A 13 6.70 26.75 19.60
C ARG A 13 7.23 27.28 18.28
N PHE A 14 7.48 26.36 17.35
CA PHE A 14 7.94 26.68 16.00
C PHE A 14 6.87 27.43 15.17
N TRP A 15 5.60 27.33 15.54
CA TRP A 15 4.45 27.93 14.85
C TRP A 15 3.57 28.77 15.81
N PRO A 16 3.82 30.08 15.95
CA PRO A 16 3.15 30.92 16.95
C PRO A 16 1.65 31.17 16.72
N TYR A 17 1.11 30.75 15.57
CA TYR A 17 -0.29 30.91 15.18
C TYR A 17 -1.05 29.58 15.04
N ALA A 18 -0.36 28.46 15.23
CA ALA A 18 -1.00 27.16 15.24
C ALA A 18 -1.06 26.67 16.69
N ASP A 19 -2.28 26.55 17.24
CA ASP A 19 -2.50 25.89 18.52
C ASP A 19 -2.51 24.36 18.34
N LEU A 20 -1.42 23.85 17.78
CA LEU A 20 -1.20 22.41 17.65
C LEU A 20 -0.59 21.85 18.94
N PRO A 21 -1.05 20.68 19.40
CA PRO A 21 -0.39 19.96 20.48
C PRO A 21 1.01 19.53 20.03
N GLU A 22 1.96 19.48 20.98
CA GLU A 22 3.36 19.12 20.70
C GLU A 22 3.51 17.65 20.29
N GLN A 23 2.67 16.78 20.84
CA GLN A 23 2.60 15.37 20.46
C GLN A 23 1.38 15.14 19.56
N PRO A 24 1.54 14.42 18.44
CA PRO A 24 0.40 13.97 17.64
C PRO A 24 -0.49 13.06 18.49
N THR A 25 -1.79 13.14 18.25
CA THR A 25 -2.76 12.26 18.89
C THR A 25 -2.65 10.83 18.35
N ASP A 26 -3.14 9.84 19.11
CA ASP A 26 -3.16 8.43 18.67
C ASP A 26 -3.94 8.23 17.35
N GLU A 27 -4.98 9.02 17.12
CA GLU A 27 -5.78 8.99 15.89
C GLU A 27 -4.99 9.55 14.70
N GLU A 28 -4.24 10.65 14.88
CA GLU A 28 -3.35 11.20 13.85
C GLU A 28 -2.19 10.25 13.53
N LEU A 29 -1.63 9.60 14.55
CA LEU A 29 -0.60 8.56 14.37
C LEU A 29 -1.15 7.36 13.59
N ALA A 30 -2.38 6.94 13.86
CA ALA A 30 -3.04 5.85 13.14
C ALA A 30 -3.39 6.21 11.69
N ALA A 31 -3.60 7.50 11.40
CA ALA A 31 -3.86 8.02 10.06
C ALA A 31 -2.57 8.26 9.24
N LEU A 32 -1.38 8.14 9.84
CA LEU A 32 -0.13 8.28 9.10
C LEU A 32 -0.04 7.27 7.97
N ASP A 33 0.52 7.71 6.85
CA ASP A 33 0.91 6.80 5.79
C ASP A 33 1.86 5.73 6.37
N PRO A 34 1.62 4.43 6.09
CA PRO A 34 2.43 3.34 6.61
C PRO A 34 3.95 3.51 6.39
N GLU A 35 4.36 4.06 5.25
CA GLU A 35 5.78 4.30 4.94
C GLU A 35 6.35 5.43 5.79
N LEU A 36 5.56 6.49 6.03
CA LEU A 36 5.95 7.61 6.89
C LEU A 36 6.08 7.15 8.35
N HIS A 37 5.14 6.33 8.83
CA HIS A 37 5.21 5.76 10.17
C HIS A 37 6.47 4.90 10.35
N ASP A 38 6.80 4.05 9.38
CA ASP A 38 7.98 3.18 9.46
C ASP A 38 9.29 4.00 9.44
N ALA A 39 9.34 5.12 8.70
CA ALA A 39 10.49 6.03 8.71
C ALA A 39 10.68 6.74 10.05
N LEU A 40 9.59 7.09 10.74
CA LEU A 40 9.61 7.80 12.02
C LEU A 40 9.84 6.89 13.22
N PHE A 41 9.24 5.68 13.22
CA PHE A 41 9.17 4.80 14.39
C PHE A 41 9.77 3.40 14.18
N GLY A 42 10.28 3.12 12.98
CA GLY A 42 10.81 1.80 12.61
C GLY A 42 9.73 0.84 12.12
N ALA A 43 10.16 -0.20 11.39
CA ALA A 43 9.26 -1.16 10.76
C ALA A 43 8.53 -2.01 11.81
N GLN A 44 7.20 -1.95 11.80
CA GLN A 44 6.38 -2.87 12.58
C GLN A 44 6.14 -4.18 11.82
N PRO A 45 6.01 -5.32 12.52
CA PRO A 45 5.58 -6.56 11.88
C PRO A 45 4.14 -6.40 11.39
N ARG A 46 3.98 -6.14 10.09
CA ARG A 46 2.68 -6.00 9.42
C ARG A 46 2.50 -7.17 8.44
N PRO A 47 1.26 -7.65 8.23
CA PRO A 47 1.00 -8.55 7.12
C PRO A 47 1.40 -7.85 5.82
N PHE A 48 2.24 -8.51 5.02
CA PHE A 48 2.57 -7.99 3.70
C PHE A 48 1.30 -7.91 2.83
N SER A 49 1.37 -7.05 1.84
CA SER A 49 0.31 -6.79 0.89
C SER A 49 0.74 -7.13 -0.52
N VAL A 50 -0.24 -7.49 -1.35
CA VAL A 50 -0.03 -7.77 -2.78
C VAL A 50 -0.85 -6.77 -3.56
N THR A 51 -0.20 -6.02 -4.44
CA THR A 51 -0.86 -5.03 -5.29
C THR A 51 -0.79 -5.47 -6.74
N LEU A 52 -1.94 -5.53 -7.40
CA LEU A 52 -2.04 -5.74 -8.85
C LEU A 52 -2.17 -4.38 -9.54
N VAL A 53 -1.31 -4.14 -10.53
CA VAL A 53 -1.38 -2.96 -11.40
C VAL A 53 -1.59 -3.42 -12.83
N PHE A 54 -2.67 -3.00 -13.47
CA PHE A 54 -3.00 -3.44 -14.82
C PHE A 54 -3.66 -2.32 -15.63
N PRO A 55 -3.47 -2.27 -16.96
CA PRO A 55 -4.14 -1.31 -17.82
C PRO A 55 -5.60 -1.72 -18.07
N GLN A 56 -6.32 -0.90 -18.83
CA GLN A 56 -7.56 -1.36 -19.45
C GLN A 56 -7.27 -2.52 -20.40
N LEU A 57 -7.99 -3.62 -20.25
CA LEU A 57 -7.84 -4.82 -21.08
C LEU A 57 -9.06 -5.01 -21.97
N ASP A 58 -8.83 -5.44 -23.20
CA ASP A 58 -9.89 -5.85 -24.13
C ASP A 58 -10.20 -7.34 -23.95
N VAL A 59 -10.80 -7.68 -22.80
CA VAL A 59 -11.23 -9.05 -22.48
C VAL A 59 -12.70 -9.03 -22.02
N PRO A 60 -13.50 -10.05 -22.36
CA PRO A 60 -14.94 -10.07 -22.01
C PRO A 60 -15.21 -9.91 -20.51
N ASP A 61 -14.35 -10.48 -19.66
CA ASP A 61 -14.49 -10.48 -18.20
C ASP A 61 -13.91 -9.22 -17.53
N PHE A 62 -13.46 -8.22 -18.30
CA PHE A 62 -12.87 -7.00 -17.73
C PHE A 62 -13.81 -6.22 -16.79
N PRO A 63 -15.12 -6.08 -17.08
CA PRO A 63 -16.04 -5.46 -16.12
C PRO A 63 -16.04 -6.16 -14.76
N ARG A 64 -15.96 -7.50 -14.76
CA ARG A 64 -15.88 -8.31 -13.53
C ARG A 64 -14.54 -8.10 -12.81
N ALA A 65 -13.45 -7.94 -13.54
CA ALA A 65 -12.15 -7.59 -12.95
C ALA A 65 -12.22 -6.24 -12.20
N LEU A 66 -12.90 -5.23 -12.76
CA LEU A 66 -13.07 -3.93 -12.10
C LEU A 66 -13.93 -4.03 -10.84
N GLU A 67 -14.98 -4.86 -10.83
CA GLU A 67 -15.77 -5.12 -9.62
C GLU A 67 -14.91 -5.73 -8.50
N LEU A 68 -14.12 -6.76 -8.83
CA LEU A 68 -13.22 -7.41 -7.89
C LEU A 68 -12.13 -6.46 -7.37
N ALA A 69 -11.59 -5.63 -8.26
CA ALA A 69 -10.58 -4.63 -7.92
C ALA A 69 -11.13 -3.55 -6.97
N ARG A 70 -12.35 -3.07 -7.21
CA ARG A 70 -13.02 -2.07 -6.34
C ARG A 70 -13.38 -2.62 -4.96
N ALA A 71 -13.56 -3.93 -4.84
CA ALA A 71 -13.81 -4.60 -3.57
C ALA A 71 -12.53 -4.92 -2.77
N SER A 72 -11.34 -4.59 -3.31
CA SER A 72 -10.06 -4.78 -2.62
C SER A 72 -9.88 -3.81 -1.45
N ALA A 73 -8.85 -4.03 -0.62
CA ALA A 73 -8.58 -3.19 0.55
C ALA A 73 -8.27 -1.74 0.15
N GLU A 74 -7.65 -1.54 -1.02
CA GLU A 74 -7.44 -0.22 -1.60
C GLU A 74 -7.49 -0.30 -3.12
N PHE A 75 -8.33 0.55 -3.72
CA PHE A 75 -8.43 0.69 -5.17
C PHE A 75 -8.14 2.12 -5.60
N ARG A 76 -7.22 2.28 -6.54
CA ARG A 76 -6.86 3.58 -7.12
C ARG A 76 -6.73 3.47 -8.64
N THR A 77 -6.99 4.58 -9.29
CA THR A 77 -6.77 4.73 -10.73
C THR A 77 -5.74 5.84 -10.92
N THR A 78 -4.73 5.59 -11.74
CA THR A 78 -3.65 6.54 -12.01
C THR A 78 -3.43 6.70 -13.51
N GLY A 79 -3.15 7.92 -13.97
CA GLY A 79 -2.95 8.21 -15.39
C GLY A 79 -4.26 8.39 -16.17
N GLU A 80 -4.13 8.64 -17.48
CA GLU A 80 -5.25 8.91 -18.38
C GLU A 80 -5.00 8.27 -19.76
N GLY A 81 -6.07 7.85 -20.45
CA GLY A 81 -5.97 7.24 -21.78
C GLY A 81 -5.06 6.00 -21.78
N PRO A 82 -4.02 5.94 -22.64
CA PRO A 82 -3.10 4.78 -22.71
C PRO A 82 -2.26 4.55 -21.45
N SER A 83 -2.06 5.59 -20.62
CA SER A 83 -1.30 5.49 -19.36
C SER A 83 -2.18 5.12 -18.17
N LEU A 84 -3.49 4.96 -18.38
CA LEU A 84 -4.43 4.57 -17.33
C LEU A 84 -4.01 3.22 -16.71
N ARG A 85 -3.84 3.20 -15.40
CA ARG A 85 -3.56 2.00 -14.61
C ARG A 85 -4.55 1.88 -13.48
N TYR A 86 -5.10 0.68 -13.33
CA TYR A 86 -5.90 0.28 -12.19
C TYR A 86 -4.98 -0.39 -11.18
N ARG A 87 -5.05 0.07 -9.94
CA ARG A 87 -4.26 -0.44 -8.81
C ARG A 87 -5.21 -1.01 -7.78
N ALA A 88 -5.05 -2.29 -7.45
CA ALA A 88 -5.86 -2.99 -6.46
C ALA A 88 -4.94 -3.68 -5.45
N ARG A 89 -5.04 -3.29 -4.18
CA ARG A 89 -4.22 -3.81 -3.07
C ARG A 89 -5.00 -4.82 -2.24
N PHE A 90 -4.40 -5.97 -2.00
CA PHE A 90 -4.94 -7.07 -1.22
C PHE A 90 -4.07 -7.33 0.00
N ARG A 91 -4.69 -7.70 1.11
CA ARG A 91 -3.98 -8.25 2.27
C ARG A 91 -3.73 -9.74 2.04
N SER A 92 -2.76 -10.31 2.75
CA SER A 92 -2.51 -11.76 2.69
C SER A 92 -3.74 -12.62 3.05
N SER A 93 -4.67 -12.10 3.85
CA SER A 93 -5.97 -12.73 4.16
C SER A 93 -6.91 -12.83 2.94
N ASP A 94 -6.71 -11.99 1.92
CA ASP A 94 -7.62 -11.86 0.78
C ASP A 94 -7.14 -12.68 -0.43
N ALA A 95 -6.26 -13.66 -0.22
CA ALA A 95 -5.60 -14.45 -1.26
C ALA A 95 -6.57 -15.02 -2.30
N GLY A 96 -7.78 -15.45 -1.89
CA GLY A 96 -8.81 -15.94 -2.81
C GLY A 96 -9.39 -14.86 -3.72
N ALA A 97 -9.58 -13.63 -3.22
CA ALA A 97 -10.06 -12.50 -4.03
C ALA A 97 -8.97 -12.03 -5.00
N LEU A 98 -7.72 -11.94 -4.51
CA LEU A 98 -6.54 -11.68 -5.32
C LEU A 98 -6.42 -12.68 -6.48
N HIS A 99 -6.52 -13.98 -6.20
CA HIS A 99 -6.42 -15.03 -7.21
C HIS A 99 -7.52 -14.90 -8.28
N ARG A 100 -8.78 -14.67 -7.88
CA ARG A 100 -9.89 -14.47 -8.84
C ARG A 100 -9.64 -13.28 -9.77
N LEU A 101 -9.14 -12.16 -9.24
CA LEU A 101 -8.78 -11.01 -10.08
C LEU A 101 -7.62 -11.36 -11.02
N TYR A 102 -6.57 -11.98 -10.48
CA TYR A 102 -5.39 -12.35 -11.26
C TYR A 102 -5.69 -13.31 -12.41
N GLN A 103 -6.66 -14.21 -12.26
CA GLN A 103 -7.10 -15.10 -13.35
C GLN A 103 -7.65 -14.32 -14.56
N ILE A 104 -8.22 -13.13 -14.35
CA ILE A 104 -8.74 -12.29 -15.44
C ILE A 104 -7.64 -11.40 -16.03
N VAL A 105 -6.84 -10.74 -15.17
CA VAL A 105 -5.89 -9.71 -15.62
C VAL A 105 -4.47 -10.24 -15.88
N GLY A 106 -4.12 -11.42 -15.38
CA GLY A 106 -2.76 -11.95 -15.41
C GLY A 106 -2.30 -12.42 -16.79
N GLY A 107 -3.22 -12.76 -17.70
CA GLY A 107 -2.88 -13.36 -19.00
C GLY A 107 -2.17 -12.43 -19.99
N THR A 108 -2.32 -11.11 -19.86
CA THR A 108 -1.93 -10.14 -20.90
C THR A 108 -0.48 -9.67 -20.83
N GLY A 109 0.33 -10.19 -19.90
CA GLY A 109 1.73 -9.75 -19.72
C GLY A 109 1.88 -8.34 -19.12
N ALA A 110 0.91 -7.46 -19.35
CA ALA A 110 0.87 -6.05 -18.93
C ALA A 110 0.42 -5.82 -17.47
N THR A 111 0.27 -6.89 -16.69
CA THR A 111 -0.08 -6.83 -15.27
C THR A 111 1.17 -6.96 -14.43
N ASP A 112 1.45 -5.91 -13.66
CA ASP A 112 2.51 -5.88 -12.66
C ASP A 112 1.97 -6.35 -11.31
N VAL A 113 2.83 -7.05 -10.57
CA VAL A 113 2.55 -7.56 -9.23
C VAL A 113 3.58 -6.96 -8.30
N LEU A 114 3.11 -6.22 -7.30
CA LEU A 114 3.96 -5.57 -6.30
C LEU A 114 3.74 -6.22 -4.95
N ILE A 115 4.80 -6.34 -4.16
CA ILE A 115 4.75 -6.75 -2.76
C ILE A 115 5.06 -5.53 -1.93
N ASP A 116 4.14 -5.17 -1.03
CA ASP A 116 4.20 -3.92 -0.27
C ASP A 116 4.48 -2.71 -1.16
N ASP A 117 3.75 -2.66 -2.27
CA ASP A 117 3.81 -1.57 -3.26
C ASP A 117 5.17 -1.40 -3.94
N ARG A 118 6.08 -2.37 -3.78
CA ARG A 118 7.39 -2.41 -4.42
C ARG A 118 7.48 -3.53 -5.44
N PRO A 119 8.16 -3.31 -6.58
CA PRO A 119 8.43 -4.38 -7.52
C PRO A 119 9.42 -5.37 -6.90
N VAL A 120 9.11 -6.66 -6.99
CA VAL A 120 10.01 -7.73 -6.54
C VAL A 120 10.33 -8.68 -7.70
N PRO A 121 11.54 -9.28 -7.72
CA PRO A 121 11.86 -10.30 -8.71
C PRO A 121 10.89 -11.48 -8.65
N TYR A 122 10.54 -12.03 -9.82
CA TYR A 122 9.68 -13.21 -9.95
C TYR A 122 8.32 -13.09 -9.21
N ALA A 123 7.76 -11.88 -9.16
CA ALA A 123 6.50 -11.63 -8.47
C ALA A 123 5.37 -12.55 -8.97
N ARG A 124 5.32 -12.81 -10.28
CA ARG A 124 4.28 -13.64 -10.90
C ARG A 124 4.60 -15.13 -10.80
N GLU A 125 5.86 -15.49 -10.99
CA GLU A 125 6.33 -16.87 -11.16
C GLU A 125 6.64 -17.57 -9.83
N LEU A 126 6.86 -16.81 -8.75
CA LEU A 126 7.20 -17.34 -7.43
C LEU A 126 6.28 -16.82 -6.33
N TRP A 127 6.13 -15.50 -6.19
CA TRP A 127 5.40 -14.92 -5.06
C TRP A 127 3.92 -15.26 -5.08
N LEU A 128 3.25 -15.09 -6.22
CA LEU A 128 1.85 -15.48 -6.32
C LEU A 128 1.63 -17.00 -6.06
N PRO A 129 2.45 -17.94 -6.58
CA PRO A 129 2.45 -19.33 -6.15
C PRO A 129 2.44 -19.56 -4.65
N LEU A 130 3.32 -18.86 -3.93
CA LEU A 130 3.39 -18.97 -2.48
C LEU A 130 2.14 -18.41 -1.80
N VAL A 131 1.57 -17.32 -2.34
CA VAL A 131 0.30 -16.75 -1.83
C VAL A 131 -0.87 -17.70 -2.10
N TRP A 132 -0.90 -18.42 -3.22
CA TRP A 132 -1.96 -19.39 -3.49
C TRP A 132 -1.94 -20.57 -2.52
N CYS A 133 -0.79 -20.94 -1.95
CA CYS A 133 -0.74 -21.93 -0.86
C CYS A 133 -1.51 -21.48 0.41
N LEU A 134 -1.79 -20.19 0.57
CA LEU A 134 -2.63 -19.66 1.64
C LEU A 134 -4.13 -19.87 1.37
N ILE A 135 -4.51 -20.11 0.11
CA ILE A 135 -5.87 -20.48 -0.28
C ILE A 135 -6.08 -21.92 0.16
N ARG A 136 -6.48 -22.11 1.42
CA ARG A 136 -6.87 -23.43 1.91
C ARG A 136 -8.08 -23.96 1.12
N GLN A 137 -8.01 -25.24 0.78
CA GLN A 137 -9.14 -26.03 0.28
C GLN A 137 -10.25 -26.12 1.33
#